data_AF-A0A1W2TF66-F1
#
_entry.id   AF-A0A1W2TF66-F1
#
_cell.length_a   1.000
_cell.length_b   1.000
_cell.length_c   1.000
_cell.angle_alpha   90.00
_cell.angle_beta   90.00
_cell.angle_gamma   90.00
#
_symmetry.space_group_name_H-M   'P 1'
#
loop_
_entity.id
_entity.type
_entity.pdbx_description
1 polymer ?
#
loop_
_entity_poly.entity_id
_entity_poly.type
_entity_poly.pdbx_seq_one_letter_code
_entity_poly.pdbx_strand_id
1 'polypeptide(L)'
;MRGFTPLTHGASIALTIALRCDALPLDAGAETAATSAPSAAASDVPVTDVTSHGPYAGPPPTTTGALSTAVLAASIPARPPEAYKLRYPADGRLHQVEPAPYTPGGGVGTNGSEPVYRVQSDFDYQSVALGLYQEWIELDLFHYGLATYPVAEFEANGLTAEDRYLLQFMAEQEVGHATLLTNMLGPEAPVQCTYNYPPANLREYLDFCQKLTRWGESGVYGFLNHLDAREVGQLLLQSITTEARQQMVFRQFAGLFPMPVWFEVGVPQSWAWTLLAPYIASCPRGQTRLVWQNFPALHVLNQPNPARVDGAGAWDETLGDYANTLSTAGLSASDDACVGAPAVGANCGPAITRNRTRPLSYPGRRVFLQWDEPGRAVGPNNSYVTSTTAGPPRFAAWVSQLNVTYSPLLNVSGNAGYTVQPDVSTFAGDPAVNGTMFLALTDRDLPVTPFNLSLVNPFVNALTLYQAG
;
A
#
# COMPACT_ATOMS: atom_id res chain seq x y z
N MET A 1 -43.72 -66.14 42.40
CA MET A 1 -43.54 -66.00 43.84
C MET A 1 -43.29 -64.53 44.14
N ARG A 2 -44.15 -63.96 45.01
CA ARG A 2 -43.97 -62.76 45.87
C ARG A 2 -43.28 -61.56 45.19
N GLY A 3 -44.00 -60.53 44.75
CA GLY A 3 -44.84 -59.63 45.57
C GLY A 3 -44.07 -58.30 45.67
N PHE A 4 -44.62 -57.10 45.47
CA PHE A 4 -45.95 -56.60 45.78
C PHE A 4 -46.35 -55.46 44.81
N THR A 5 -47.60 -55.50 44.39
CA THR A 5 -48.52 -54.51 43.77
C THR A 5 -48.99 -53.46 44.82
N PRO A 6 -49.98 -52.56 44.58
CA PRO A 6 -50.53 -51.90 43.37
C PRO A 6 -50.87 -50.38 43.59
N LEU A 7 -51.56 -49.81 42.59
CA LEU A 7 -52.51 -48.68 42.57
C LEU A 7 -53.13 -48.21 43.91
N THR A 8 -53.47 -46.91 44.05
CA THR A 8 -54.84 -46.37 43.86
C THR A 8 -54.94 -44.86 44.16
N HIS A 9 -55.98 -44.25 43.59
CA HIS A 9 -56.44 -42.87 43.73
C HIS A 9 -56.59 -42.35 45.18
N GLY A 10 -56.44 -41.03 45.36
CA GLY A 10 -56.87 -40.32 46.56
C GLY A 10 -56.85 -38.81 46.33
N ALA A 11 -58.03 -38.21 46.38
CA ALA A 11 -58.29 -36.81 46.08
C ALA A 11 -57.79 -35.83 47.16
N SER A 12 -57.56 -34.60 46.71
CA SER A 12 -57.75 -33.32 47.42
C SER A 12 -57.00 -33.07 48.72
N ILE A 13 -56.09 -32.09 48.69
CA ILE A 13 -56.15 -30.88 49.52
C ILE A 13 -55.46 -29.76 48.72
N ALA A 14 -56.25 -28.76 48.32
CA ALA A 14 -55.75 -27.52 47.76
C ALA A 14 -55.05 -26.72 48.87
N LEU A 15 -53.75 -26.49 48.71
CA LEU A 15 -53.05 -25.43 49.42
C LEU A 15 -52.55 -24.43 48.38
N THR A 16 -53.35 -23.40 48.16
CA THR A 16 -53.06 -22.26 47.30
C THR A 16 -51.93 -21.45 47.92
N ILE A 17 -50.68 -21.72 47.51
CA ILE A 17 -49.60 -20.73 47.64
C ILE A 17 -49.70 -19.84 46.41
N ALA A 18 -50.30 -18.66 46.58
CA ALA A 18 -50.31 -17.62 45.58
C ALA A 18 -48.89 -17.05 45.44
N LEU A 19 -48.04 -17.69 44.63
CA LEU A 19 -46.96 -16.97 43.98
C LEU A 19 -47.59 -16.10 42.90
N ARG A 20 -47.73 -14.81 43.20
CA ARG A 20 -47.93 -13.78 42.19
C ARG A 20 -46.69 -13.79 41.30
N CYS A 21 -46.76 -14.54 40.21
CA CYS A 21 -45.93 -14.27 39.06
C CYS A 21 -46.64 -13.14 38.31
N ASP A 22 -46.37 -11.90 38.71
CA ASP A 22 -46.71 -10.77 37.84
C ASP A 22 -45.86 -10.97 36.58
N ALA A 23 -46.52 -11.42 35.51
CA ALA A 23 -45.91 -11.47 34.20
C ALA A 23 -45.52 -10.03 33.86
N LEU A 24 -44.20 -9.78 33.79
CA LEU A 24 -43.68 -8.57 33.17
C LEU A 24 -44.33 -8.48 31.78
N PRO A 25 -45.00 -7.37 31.43
CA PRO A 25 -45.44 -7.19 30.07
C PRO A 25 -44.21 -7.25 29.17
N LEU A 26 -44.30 -8.07 28.13
CA LEU A 26 -43.32 -8.15 27.05
C LEU A 26 -43.47 -6.87 26.22
N ASP A 27 -43.02 -5.75 26.79
CA ASP A 27 -42.77 -4.51 26.07
C ASP A 27 -41.26 -4.37 25.90
N ALA A 28 -40.79 -4.83 24.75
CA ALA A 28 -39.49 -4.44 24.22
C ALA A 28 -39.51 -4.63 22.69
N GLY A 29 -40.49 -4.04 22.02
CA GLY A 29 -40.16 -3.47 20.72
C GLY A 29 -39.04 -2.46 20.98
N ALA A 30 -37.93 -2.56 20.27
CA ALA A 30 -36.86 -1.58 20.39
C ALA A 30 -37.43 -0.21 19.95
N GLU A 31 -37.93 0.58 20.89
CA GLU A 31 -38.22 1.99 20.67
C GLU A 31 -36.87 2.70 20.55
N THR A 32 -36.34 2.76 19.34
CA THR A 32 -35.30 3.71 18.97
C THR A 32 -35.90 5.12 18.95
N ALA A 33 -36.19 5.67 20.13
CA ALA A 33 -36.66 7.04 20.32
C ALA A 33 -35.50 8.01 20.61
N ALA A 34 -34.40 7.88 19.86
CA ALA A 34 -33.36 8.89 19.78
C ALA A 34 -33.18 9.28 18.31
N THR A 35 -33.92 10.30 17.87
CA THR A 35 -33.73 10.92 16.57
C THR A 35 -32.75 12.07 16.72
N SER A 36 -31.49 11.85 16.38
CA SER A 36 -30.56 12.96 16.12
C SER A 36 -30.90 13.57 14.77
N ALA A 37 -30.72 14.88 14.61
CA ALA A 37 -30.77 15.49 13.28
C ALA A 37 -29.76 14.78 12.37
N PRO A 38 -30.10 14.48 11.11
CA PRO A 38 -29.13 13.91 10.18
C PRO A 38 -27.94 14.87 10.07
N SER A 39 -26.74 14.35 10.30
CA SER A 39 -25.52 15.10 10.01
C SER A 39 -25.45 15.34 8.51
N ALA A 40 -25.08 16.54 8.08
CA ALA A 40 -24.77 16.79 6.69
C ALA A 40 -23.58 15.91 6.29
N ALA A 41 -23.74 15.09 5.24
CA ALA A 41 -22.64 14.36 4.63
C ALA A 41 -21.91 15.29 3.65
N ALA A 42 -20.58 15.20 3.60
CA ALA A 42 -19.82 15.83 2.53
C ALA A 42 -20.24 15.22 1.19
N SER A 43 -20.39 16.03 0.15
CA SER A 43 -20.66 15.53 -1.19
C SER A 43 -19.37 15.02 -1.82
N ASP A 44 -19.47 13.90 -2.53
CA ASP A 44 -18.36 13.34 -3.28
C ASP A 44 -17.89 14.32 -4.36
N VAL A 45 -16.59 14.30 -4.64
CA VAL A 45 -16.04 15.05 -5.77
C VAL A 45 -16.45 14.38 -7.08
N PRO A 46 -16.58 15.14 -8.19
CA PRO A 46 -16.84 14.53 -9.50
C PRO A 46 -15.74 13.52 -9.87
N VAL A 47 -16.14 12.29 -10.17
CA VAL A 47 -15.24 11.20 -10.59
C VAL A 47 -15.60 10.70 -11.99
N THR A 48 -14.64 10.11 -12.67
CA THR A 48 -14.85 9.33 -13.89
C THR A 48 -14.43 7.88 -13.60
N ASP A 49 -15.37 6.94 -13.59
CA ASP A 49 -15.10 5.53 -13.23
C ASP A 49 -13.91 4.95 -14.00
N VAL A 50 -13.95 5.02 -15.34
CA VAL A 50 -12.88 4.57 -16.23
C VAL A 50 -12.56 5.69 -17.22
N THR A 51 -11.31 6.16 -17.21
CA THR A 51 -10.81 7.18 -18.13
C THR A 51 -10.26 6.54 -19.41
N SER A 52 -9.65 7.32 -20.31
CA SER A 52 -9.04 6.73 -21.51
C SER A 52 -7.69 6.08 -21.21
N HIS A 53 -7.43 4.90 -21.80
CA HIS A 53 -6.15 4.20 -21.64
C HIS A 53 -5.32 4.19 -22.92
N GLY A 54 -4.01 4.35 -22.76
CA GLY A 54 -3.04 4.24 -23.86
C GLY A 54 -1.86 5.20 -23.70
N PRO A 55 -0.80 5.03 -24.51
CA PRO A 55 0.37 5.88 -24.43
C PRO A 55 0.03 7.33 -24.81
N TYR A 56 0.76 8.28 -24.24
CA TYR A 56 0.63 9.69 -24.61
C TYR A 56 1.07 9.92 -26.06
N ALA A 57 0.15 10.37 -26.91
CA ALA A 57 0.40 10.73 -28.30
C ALA A 57 0.25 12.23 -28.59
N GLY A 58 0.14 13.06 -27.54
CA GLY A 58 0.00 14.50 -27.66
C GLY A 58 1.31 15.22 -28.01
N PRO A 59 1.26 16.56 -28.16
CA PRO A 59 2.46 17.36 -28.44
C PRO A 59 3.46 17.29 -27.27
N PRO A 60 4.75 17.57 -27.50
CA PRO A 60 5.72 17.68 -26.41
C PRO A 60 5.27 18.66 -25.33
N PRO A 61 5.54 18.37 -24.04
CA PRO A 61 5.16 19.25 -22.95
C PRO A 61 5.87 20.60 -23.09
N THR A 62 5.15 21.68 -22.77
CA THR A 62 5.71 23.05 -22.79
C THR A 62 6.62 23.32 -21.59
N THR A 63 6.58 22.47 -20.57
CA THR A 63 7.44 22.57 -19.38
C THR A 63 7.74 21.16 -18.86
N THR A 64 9.00 20.90 -18.52
CA THR A 64 9.48 19.58 -18.08
C THR A 64 10.16 19.60 -16.71
N GLY A 65 10.12 18.48 -15.99
CA GLY A 65 10.72 18.27 -14.68
C GLY A 65 9.76 18.37 -13.49
N ALA A 66 10.31 18.34 -12.29
CA ALA A 66 9.55 18.61 -11.08
C ALA A 66 9.27 20.11 -10.90
N LEU A 67 8.30 20.45 -10.05
CA LEU A 67 8.17 21.81 -9.52
C LEU A 67 9.42 22.17 -8.70
N SER A 68 9.95 23.38 -8.85
CA SER A 68 11.15 23.85 -8.13
C SER A 68 11.09 25.33 -7.82
N THR A 69 11.71 25.71 -6.70
CA THR A 69 12.03 27.10 -6.34
C THR A 69 13.54 27.20 -6.04
N ALA A 70 13.97 28.04 -5.10
CA ALA A 70 15.39 28.15 -4.73
C ALA A 70 15.86 26.90 -3.97
N VAL A 71 16.78 26.13 -4.57
CA VAL A 71 17.41 24.96 -3.95
C VAL A 71 18.65 25.40 -3.16
N LEU A 72 18.64 25.22 -1.84
CA LEU A 72 19.70 25.70 -0.94
C LEU A 72 20.91 24.75 -0.85
N ALA A 73 20.70 23.45 -1.08
CA ALA A 73 21.73 22.43 -0.98
C ALA A 73 21.34 21.18 -1.79
N ALA A 74 22.33 20.38 -2.18
CA ALA A 74 22.11 19.11 -2.87
C ALA A 74 21.52 18.00 -1.97
N SER A 75 21.64 18.13 -0.65
CA SER A 75 21.07 17.20 0.33
C SER A 75 20.86 17.88 1.68
N ILE A 76 20.01 17.28 2.52
CA ILE A 76 19.81 17.70 3.91
C ILE A 76 20.82 16.96 4.79
N PRO A 77 21.69 17.65 5.55
CA PRO A 77 22.64 16.99 6.42
C PRO A 77 21.94 16.34 7.62
N ALA A 78 22.38 15.13 7.99
CA ALA A 78 21.93 14.48 9.21
C ALA A 78 22.32 15.31 10.45
N ARG A 79 21.41 15.41 11.42
CA ARG A 79 21.60 16.14 12.68
C ARG A 79 21.36 15.19 13.87
N PRO A 80 21.96 15.47 15.05
CA PRO A 80 21.64 14.71 16.25
C PRO A 80 20.16 14.87 16.63
N PRO A 81 19.60 13.93 17.42
CA PRO A 81 18.24 14.08 17.96
C PRO A 81 18.06 15.40 18.72
N GLU A 82 16.87 15.97 18.64
CA GLU A 82 16.54 17.17 19.39
C GLU A 82 16.59 16.88 20.90
N ALA A 83 17.40 17.66 21.64
CA ALA A 83 17.69 17.37 23.05
C ALA A 83 16.45 17.27 23.94
N TYR A 84 15.35 17.96 23.60
CA TYR A 84 14.11 17.88 24.38
C TYR A 84 13.40 16.53 24.25
N LYS A 85 13.56 15.81 23.13
CA LYS A 85 12.97 14.47 22.91
C LYS A 85 13.53 13.41 23.85
N LEU A 86 14.71 13.67 24.44
CA LEU A 86 15.38 12.77 25.38
C LEU A 86 15.08 13.10 26.85
N ARG A 87 14.26 14.11 27.13
CA ARG A 87 13.99 14.56 28.51
C ARG A 87 12.94 13.72 29.24
N TYR A 88 12.05 13.05 28.50
CA TYR A 88 11.00 12.24 29.13
C TYR A 88 11.59 10.93 29.67
N PRO A 89 11.49 10.64 30.97
CA PRO A 89 12.22 9.54 31.60
C PRO A 89 11.65 8.15 31.31
N ALA A 90 10.42 8.07 30.78
CA ALA A 90 9.72 6.81 30.47
C ALA A 90 9.66 5.82 31.67
N ASP A 91 9.52 6.31 32.90
CA ASP A 91 9.49 5.50 34.13
C ASP A 91 8.07 5.03 34.54
N GLY A 92 7.08 5.23 33.66
CA GLY A 92 5.68 4.89 33.91
C GLY A 92 4.94 5.82 34.88
N ARG A 93 5.53 6.95 35.31
CA ARG A 93 4.89 7.94 36.18
C ARG A 93 4.41 9.17 35.42
N LEU A 94 3.43 9.88 36.00
CA LEU A 94 2.99 11.18 35.51
C LEU A 94 3.97 12.28 35.96
N HIS A 95 4.48 13.05 35.00
CA HIS A 95 5.46 14.12 35.24
C HIS A 95 4.92 15.52 34.95
N GLN A 96 3.68 15.63 34.47
CA GLN A 96 2.98 16.90 34.19
C GLN A 96 1.61 16.92 34.88
N VAL A 97 1.09 18.13 35.11
CA VAL A 97 -0.29 18.30 35.62
C VAL A 97 -1.28 17.77 34.59
N GLU A 98 -2.27 17.03 35.06
CA GLU A 98 -3.38 16.55 34.24
C GLU A 98 -4.32 17.71 33.89
N PRO A 99 -4.53 18.07 32.60
CA PRO A 99 -5.48 19.12 32.23
C PRO A 99 -6.95 18.77 32.50
N ALA A 100 -7.27 17.48 32.64
CA ALA A 100 -8.60 16.97 32.96
C ALA A 100 -8.48 15.62 33.70
N PRO A 101 -9.55 15.13 34.37
CA PRO A 101 -9.52 13.82 35.01
C PRO A 101 -9.15 12.70 34.04
N TYR A 102 -8.20 11.85 34.42
CA TYR A 102 -7.70 10.71 33.62
C TYR A 102 -6.99 11.11 32.32
N THR A 103 -6.51 12.35 32.22
CA THR A 103 -5.81 12.88 31.04
C THR A 103 -4.38 13.28 31.41
N PRO A 104 -3.37 12.46 31.10
CA PRO A 104 -1.98 12.84 31.26
C PRO A 104 -1.63 14.13 30.49
N GLY A 105 -0.81 15.00 31.08
CA GLY A 105 -0.31 16.19 30.39
C GLY A 105 0.62 15.84 29.21
N GLY A 106 0.50 16.60 28.12
CA GLY A 106 1.23 16.38 26.86
C GLY A 106 0.31 15.97 25.70
N GLY A 107 0.91 15.57 24.58
CA GLY A 107 0.20 15.32 23.32
C GLY A 107 -0.06 16.62 22.54
N VAL A 108 0.11 16.56 21.22
CA VAL A 108 -0.21 17.67 20.33
C VAL A 108 -1.73 17.70 20.10
N GLY A 109 -2.36 18.87 20.19
CA GLY A 109 -3.80 19.03 19.93
C GLY A 109 -4.74 18.58 21.07
N THR A 110 -4.22 18.12 22.21
CA THR A 110 -5.03 17.59 23.34
C THR A 110 -5.49 18.66 24.34
N ASN A 111 -5.16 19.93 24.11
CA ASN A 111 -5.45 21.05 25.01
C ASN A 111 -6.84 21.68 24.81
N GLY A 112 -7.69 21.09 23.98
CA GLY A 112 -9.03 21.59 23.64
C GLY A 112 -9.06 22.60 22.49
N SER A 113 -7.95 22.79 21.76
CA SER A 113 -7.96 23.55 20.51
C SER A 113 -8.80 22.84 19.45
N GLU A 114 -9.54 23.60 18.66
CA GLU A 114 -10.33 23.06 17.54
C GLU A 114 -9.40 22.52 16.43
N PRO A 115 -9.60 21.28 15.94
CA PRO A 115 -8.76 20.71 14.89
C PRO A 115 -9.02 21.37 13.54
N VAL A 116 -7.96 21.57 12.73
CA VAL A 116 -8.06 22.15 11.39
C VAL A 116 -7.54 21.17 10.33
N TYR A 117 -8.47 20.62 9.53
CA TYR A 117 -8.18 19.62 8.50
C TYR A 117 -7.86 20.25 7.14
N ARG A 118 -6.68 20.88 7.02
CA ARG A 118 -6.14 21.42 5.77
C ARG A 118 -4.62 21.34 5.77
N VAL A 119 -4.02 21.33 4.58
CA VAL A 119 -2.56 21.43 4.42
C VAL A 119 -2.02 22.75 4.96
N GLN A 120 -0.85 22.72 5.62
CA GLN A 120 -0.27 23.87 6.33
C GLN A 120 1.11 24.31 5.80
N SER A 121 1.73 23.54 4.90
CA SER A 121 3.01 23.88 4.27
C SER A 121 3.12 23.33 2.84
N ASP A 122 4.16 23.72 2.11
CA ASP A 122 4.47 23.16 0.78
C ASP A 122 4.74 21.65 0.87
N PHE A 123 5.35 21.19 1.96
CA PHE A 123 5.57 19.76 2.19
C PHE A 123 4.24 19.03 2.35
N ASP A 124 3.32 19.57 3.15
CA ASP A 124 1.97 19.01 3.31
C ASP A 124 1.25 18.96 1.97
N TYR A 125 1.18 20.10 1.25
CA TYR A 125 0.46 20.19 -0.01
C TYR A 125 0.99 19.18 -1.02
N GLN A 126 2.31 19.14 -1.23
CA GLN A 126 2.91 18.26 -2.23
C GLN A 126 2.82 16.77 -1.87
N SER A 127 2.78 16.44 -0.58
CA SER A 127 2.63 15.06 -0.11
C SER A 127 1.19 14.58 -0.25
N VAL A 128 0.22 15.39 0.18
CA VAL A 128 -1.21 15.07 0.04
C VAL A 128 -1.65 15.08 -1.43
N ALA A 129 -1.09 15.98 -2.25
CA ALA A 129 -1.32 15.98 -3.69
C ALA A 129 -0.80 14.69 -4.35
N LEU A 130 0.35 14.16 -3.92
CA LEU A 130 0.83 12.85 -4.37
C LEU A 130 -0.13 11.73 -3.96
N GLY A 131 -0.62 11.75 -2.72
CA GLY A 131 -1.67 10.85 -2.26
C GLY A 131 -2.90 10.91 -3.18
N LEU A 132 -3.36 12.10 -3.54
CA LEU A 132 -4.52 12.25 -4.42
C LEU A 132 -4.28 11.69 -5.84
N TYR A 133 -3.06 11.78 -6.38
CA TYR A 133 -2.71 11.07 -7.61
C TYR A 133 -2.78 9.54 -7.45
N GLN A 134 -2.49 9.01 -6.26
CA GLN A 134 -2.65 7.59 -5.95
C GLN A 134 -4.13 7.19 -5.92
N GLU A 135 -4.98 7.93 -5.20
CA GLU A 135 -6.42 7.64 -5.14
C GLU A 135 -7.03 7.62 -6.55
N TRP A 136 -6.62 8.57 -7.40
CA TRP A 136 -7.14 8.67 -8.77
C TRP A 136 -6.74 7.52 -9.68
N ILE A 137 -5.55 6.96 -9.52
CA ILE A 137 -5.10 5.83 -10.33
C ILE A 137 -5.67 4.52 -9.79
N GLU A 138 -5.88 4.39 -8.47
CA GLU A 138 -6.52 3.21 -7.87
C GLU A 138 -7.99 3.11 -8.25
N LEU A 139 -8.74 4.21 -8.14
CA LEU A 139 -10.13 4.30 -8.57
C LEU A 139 -10.28 3.83 -10.02
N ASP A 140 -9.48 4.41 -10.92
CA ASP A 140 -9.52 4.07 -12.35
C ASP A 140 -9.07 2.63 -12.59
N LEU A 141 -7.99 2.16 -11.95
CA LEU A 141 -7.47 0.81 -12.15
C LEU A 141 -8.46 -0.28 -11.71
N PHE A 142 -9.16 -0.07 -10.60
CA PHE A 142 -10.12 -1.05 -10.08
C PHE A 142 -11.34 -1.16 -11.00
N HIS A 143 -11.89 -0.04 -11.47
CA HIS A 143 -12.93 -0.03 -12.48
C HIS A 143 -12.44 -0.55 -13.84
N TYR A 144 -11.21 -0.21 -14.24
CA TYR A 144 -10.59 -0.68 -15.48
C TYR A 144 -10.52 -2.21 -15.53
N GLY A 145 -10.14 -2.87 -14.43
CA GLY A 145 -10.10 -4.33 -14.37
C GLY A 145 -11.47 -4.97 -14.58
N LEU A 146 -12.50 -4.43 -13.93
CA LEU A 146 -13.89 -4.89 -14.06
C LEU A 146 -14.46 -4.64 -15.46
N ALA A 147 -14.07 -3.55 -16.12
CA ALA A 147 -14.53 -3.19 -17.47
C ALA A 147 -13.78 -3.95 -18.57
N THR A 148 -12.50 -4.27 -18.35
CA THR A 148 -11.60 -4.84 -19.37
C THR A 148 -11.67 -6.36 -19.42
N TYR A 149 -11.64 -7.03 -18.27
CA TYR A 149 -11.57 -8.49 -18.22
C TYR A 149 -12.97 -9.11 -18.14
N PRO A 150 -13.33 -10.05 -19.02
CA PRO A 150 -14.65 -10.67 -19.00
C PRO A 150 -14.82 -11.56 -17.75
N VAL A 151 -16.07 -11.73 -17.30
CA VAL A 151 -16.43 -12.57 -16.15
C VAL A 151 -15.84 -13.98 -16.25
N ALA A 152 -15.85 -14.57 -17.45
CA ALA A 152 -15.28 -15.90 -17.68
C ALA A 152 -13.77 -15.97 -17.38
N GLU A 153 -13.02 -14.88 -17.54
CA GLU A 153 -11.60 -14.82 -17.20
C GLU A 153 -11.39 -14.75 -15.68
N PHE A 154 -12.24 -14.01 -14.96
CA PHE A 154 -12.28 -14.05 -13.50
C PHE A 154 -12.57 -15.47 -12.97
N GLU A 155 -13.61 -16.11 -13.50
CA GLU A 155 -14.00 -17.46 -13.09
C GLU A 155 -12.91 -18.49 -13.44
N ALA A 156 -12.25 -18.36 -14.59
CA ALA A 156 -11.13 -19.21 -14.97
C ALA A 156 -9.91 -19.07 -14.03
N ASN A 157 -9.73 -17.89 -13.43
CA ASN A 157 -8.72 -17.64 -12.41
C ASN A 157 -9.21 -17.94 -10.98
N GLY A 158 -10.42 -18.47 -10.82
CA GLY A 158 -10.99 -18.85 -9.53
C GLY A 158 -11.55 -17.69 -8.71
N LEU A 159 -11.82 -16.54 -9.34
CA LEU A 159 -12.48 -15.38 -8.74
C LEU A 159 -13.97 -15.38 -9.09
N THR A 160 -14.81 -15.26 -8.08
CA THR A 160 -16.26 -15.35 -8.18
C THR A 160 -16.93 -13.98 -8.36
N ALA A 161 -18.26 -13.97 -8.43
CA ALA A 161 -19.02 -12.72 -8.41
C ALA A 161 -18.79 -11.91 -7.11
N GLU A 162 -18.62 -12.57 -5.96
CA GLU A 162 -18.33 -11.91 -4.68
C GLU A 162 -16.96 -11.24 -4.69
N ASP A 163 -15.96 -11.87 -5.29
CA ASP A 163 -14.61 -11.30 -5.41
C ASP A 163 -14.61 -10.08 -6.35
N ARG A 164 -15.38 -10.12 -7.44
CA ARG A 164 -15.59 -8.96 -8.32
C ARG A 164 -16.35 -7.84 -7.62
N TYR A 165 -17.33 -8.17 -6.78
CA TYR A 165 -18.02 -7.18 -5.96
C TYR A 165 -17.07 -6.54 -4.94
N LEU A 166 -16.17 -7.32 -4.31
CA LEU A 166 -15.15 -6.76 -3.43
C LEU A 166 -14.22 -5.80 -4.19
N LEU A 167 -13.79 -6.15 -5.41
CA LEU A 167 -13.02 -5.23 -6.27
C LEU A 167 -13.80 -3.94 -6.58
N GLN A 168 -15.10 -4.04 -6.88
CA GLN A 168 -15.95 -2.87 -7.07
C GLN A 168 -16.04 -2.02 -5.80
N PHE A 169 -16.23 -2.65 -4.65
CA PHE A 169 -16.35 -1.94 -3.37
C PHE A 169 -15.05 -1.23 -3.00
N MET A 170 -13.88 -1.81 -3.31
CA MET A 170 -12.61 -1.11 -3.15
C MET A 170 -12.57 0.15 -4.05
N ALA A 171 -13.07 0.10 -5.28
CA ALA A 171 -13.18 1.29 -6.13
C ALA A 171 -14.10 2.37 -5.53
N GLU A 172 -15.21 1.98 -4.89
CA GLU A 172 -16.11 2.88 -4.17
C GLU A 172 -15.41 3.54 -2.95
N GLN A 173 -14.50 2.83 -2.29
CA GLN A 173 -13.68 3.40 -1.22
C GLN A 173 -12.75 4.51 -1.74
N GLU A 174 -12.18 4.34 -2.93
CA GLU A 174 -11.30 5.36 -3.54
C GLU A 174 -12.03 6.66 -3.87
N VAL A 175 -13.34 6.63 -4.12
CA VAL A 175 -14.16 7.85 -4.24
C VAL A 175 -14.12 8.64 -2.93
N GLY A 176 -14.26 7.94 -1.80
CA GLY A 176 -14.20 8.53 -0.47
C GLY A 176 -12.82 9.10 -0.14
N HIS A 177 -11.74 8.37 -0.47
CA HIS A 177 -10.37 8.83 -0.27
C HIS A 177 -10.06 10.05 -1.16
N ALA A 178 -10.37 9.99 -2.46
CA ALA A 178 -10.16 11.11 -3.37
C ALA A 178 -10.95 12.36 -2.94
N THR A 179 -12.18 12.18 -2.47
CA THR A 179 -13.00 13.27 -1.90
C THR A 179 -12.34 13.88 -0.67
N LEU A 180 -11.88 13.05 0.26
CA LEU A 180 -11.22 13.47 1.48
C LEU A 180 -9.98 14.31 1.18
N LEU A 181 -9.07 13.82 0.32
CA LEU A 181 -7.81 14.50 -0.01
C LEU A 181 -8.05 15.77 -0.82
N THR A 182 -9.01 15.75 -1.76
CA THR A 182 -9.41 16.95 -2.52
C THR A 182 -9.88 18.06 -1.58
N ASN A 183 -10.70 17.74 -0.59
CA ASN A 183 -11.20 18.71 0.39
C ASN A 183 -10.07 19.31 1.26
N MET A 184 -9.06 18.52 1.63
CA MET A 184 -7.90 19.00 2.41
C MET A 184 -6.97 19.93 1.61
N LEU A 185 -6.85 19.68 0.30
CA LEU A 185 -6.01 20.45 -0.63
C LEU A 185 -6.70 21.74 -1.10
N GLY A 186 -8.03 21.71 -1.22
CA GLY A 186 -8.83 22.84 -1.67
C GLY A 186 -8.91 22.98 -3.19
N PRO A 187 -9.26 24.18 -3.72
CA PRO A 187 -9.62 24.37 -5.13
C PRO A 187 -8.55 24.02 -6.17
N GLU A 188 -7.28 23.97 -5.76
CA GLU A 188 -6.13 23.68 -6.63
C GLU A 188 -5.71 22.20 -6.59
N ALA A 189 -6.51 21.34 -5.95
CA ALA A 189 -6.28 19.91 -5.87
C ALA A 189 -6.15 19.29 -7.28
N PRO A 190 -5.18 18.39 -7.51
CA PRO A 190 -5.12 17.62 -8.74
C PRO A 190 -6.42 16.85 -9.02
N VAL A 191 -6.87 16.90 -10.27
CA VAL A 191 -8.00 16.13 -10.77
C VAL A 191 -7.53 14.86 -11.47
N GLN A 192 -8.47 13.93 -11.68
CA GLN A 192 -8.22 12.63 -12.31
C GLN A 192 -7.60 12.76 -13.71
N CYS A 193 -6.62 11.89 -13.98
CA CYS A 193 -5.87 11.85 -15.22
C CYS A 193 -6.30 10.66 -16.08
N THR A 194 -5.63 10.46 -17.21
CA THR A 194 -5.76 9.29 -18.08
C THR A 194 -4.52 8.41 -17.93
N TYR A 195 -4.66 7.10 -18.05
CA TYR A 195 -3.61 6.17 -17.63
C TYR A 195 -3.14 5.24 -18.75
N ASN A 196 -2.06 4.51 -18.50
CA ASN A 196 -1.55 3.49 -19.41
C ASN A 196 -0.97 2.32 -18.60
N TYR A 197 -1.75 1.25 -18.48
CA TYR A 197 -1.36 0.08 -17.69
C TYR A 197 -0.69 -0.99 -18.57
N PRO A 198 0.38 -1.65 -18.07
CA PRO A 198 1.07 -2.70 -18.81
C PRO A 198 0.34 -4.05 -18.93
N PRO A 199 -0.53 -4.52 -18.00
CA PRO A 199 -1.05 -5.89 -18.03
C PRO A 199 -1.90 -6.22 -19.26
N ALA A 200 -1.74 -7.45 -19.77
CA ALA A 200 -2.52 -7.95 -20.90
C ALA A 200 -3.59 -8.98 -20.51
N ASN A 201 -3.54 -9.53 -19.29
CA ASN A 201 -4.52 -10.49 -18.76
C ASN A 201 -4.76 -10.28 -17.27
N LEU A 202 -5.80 -10.94 -16.74
CA LEU A 202 -6.24 -10.76 -15.37
C LEU A 202 -5.16 -11.10 -14.33
N ARG A 203 -4.30 -12.10 -14.57
CA ARG A 203 -3.28 -12.50 -13.59
C ARG A 203 -2.16 -11.46 -13.49
N GLU A 204 -1.74 -10.91 -14.62
CA GLU A 204 -0.80 -9.78 -14.68
C GLU A 204 -1.42 -8.53 -14.06
N TYR A 205 -2.72 -8.30 -14.27
CA TYR A 205 -3.47 -7.20 -13.66
C TYR A 205 -3.51 -7.30 -12.13
N LEU A 206 -3.80 -8.47 -11.57
CA LEU A 206 -3.82 -8.65 -10.12
C LEU A 206 -2.45 -8.43 -9.48
N ASP A 207 -1.36 -8.84 -10.14
CA ASP A 207 0.01 -8.56 -9.69
C ASP A 207 0.32 -7.06 -9.76
N PHE A 208 -0.12 -6.37 -10.83
CA PHE A 208 0.03 -4.93 -10.93
C PHE A 208 -0.75 -4.20 -9.85
N CYS A 209 -2.02 -4.54 -9.60
CA CYS A 209 -2.82 -3.95 -8.50
C CYS A 209 -2.16 -4.18 -7.14
N GLN A 210 -1.65 -5.39 -6.89
CA GLN A 210 -0.95 -5.74 -5.66
C GLN A 210 0.28 -4.85 -5.43
N LYS A 211 1.03 -4.56 -6.50
CA LYS A 211 2.21 -3.70 -6.45
C LYS A 211 1.84 -2.23 -6.35
N LEU A 212 0.79 -1.81 -7.06
CA LEU A 212 0.33 -0.43 -7.09
C LEU A 212 -0.15 0.05 -5.74
N THR A 213 -1.01 -0.74 -5.11
CA THR A 213 -1.46 -0.52 -3.74
C THR A 213 -0.31 -0.58 -2.73
N ARG A 214 0.76 -1.34 -3.01
CA ARG A 214 1.97 -1.39 -2.15
C ARG A 214 2.73 -0.06 -2.15
N TRP A 215 2.95 0.60 -3.30
CA TRP A 215 3.61 1.91 -3.29
C TRP A 215 2.68 3.05 -2.90
N GLY A 216 1.37 2.90 -3.12
CA GLY A 216 0.34 3.80 -2.60
C GLY A 216 0.41 3.88 -1.07
N GLU A 217 0.19 2.74 -0.42
CA GLU A 217 0.18 2.69 1.05
C GLU A 217 1.50 3.18 1.65
N SER A 218 2.61 2.71 1.08
CA SER A 218 3.94 2.96 1.62
C SER A 218 4.36 4.41 1.42
N GLY A 219 3.89 5.06 0.35
CA GLY A 219 4.13 6.47 0.10
C GLY A 219 3.56 7.33 1.22
N VAL A 220 2.30 7.10 1.60
CA VAL A 220 1.65 7.86 2.68
C VAL A 220 2.26 7.53 4.04
N TYR A 221 2.49 6.25 4.37
CA TYR A 221 3.19 5.88 5.61
C TYR A 221 4.55 6.59 5.75
N GLY A 222 5.25 6.79 4.62
CA GLY A 222 6.53 7.46 4.56
C GLY A 222 6.51 8.95 4.90
N PHE A 223 5.42 9.67 4.63
CA PHE A 223 5.31 11.11 4.91
C PHE A 223 4.37 11.48 6.07
N LEU A 224 3.49 10.57 6.49
CA LEU A 224 2.42 10.84 7.47
C LEU A 224 2.94 11.54 8.73
N ASN A 225 4.04 11.03 9.29
CA ASN A 225 4.63 11.55 10.52
C ASN A 225 5.49 12.81 10.31
N HIS A 226 5.63 13.28 9.07
CA HIS A 226 6.36 14.48 8.71
C HIS A 226 5.46 15.69 8.44
N LEU A 227 4.15 15.48 8.30
CA LEU A 227 3.20 16.57 8.07
C LEU A 227 3.25 17.60 9.21
N ASP A 228 3.16 18.87 8.84
CA ASP A 228 2.88 19.96 9.78
C ASP A 228 1.42 19.86 10.24
N ALA A 229 0.49 19.58 9.31
CA ALA A 229 -0.92 19.30 9.57
C ALA A 229 -1.15 17.91 10.19
N ARG A 230 -1.02 17.80 11.52
CA ARG A 230 -1.22 16.53 12.26
C ARG A 230 -2.65 16.02 12.19
N GLU A 231 -3.61 16.93 12.10
CA GLU A 231 -5.03 16.64 11.95
C GLU A 231 -5.31 15.98 10.59
N VAL A 232 -4.69 16.47 9.51
CA VAL A 232 -4.71 15.81 8.19
C VAL A 232 -4.11 14.41 8.29
N GLY A 233 -2.97 14.28 8.96
CA GLY A 233 -2.35 12.98 9.22
C GLY A 233 -3.28 11.97 9.92
N GLN A 234 -4.17 12.43 10.80
CA GLN A 234 -5.12 11.52 11.46
C GLN A 234 -6.18 10.96 10.49
N LEU A 235 -6.66 11.74 9.53
CA LEU A 235 -7.63 11.27 8.54
C LEU A 235 -6.95 10.40 7.47
N LEU A 236 -5.74 10.77 7.05
CA LEU A 236 -4.91 9.92 6.19
C LEU A 236 -4.60 8.58 6.84
N LEU A 237 -4.38 8.53 8.16
CA LEU A 237 -4.16 7.26 8.86
C LEU A 237 -5.38 6.32 8.75
N GLN A 238 -6.59 6.87 8.70
CA GLN A 238 -7.83 6.08 8.57
C GLN A 238 -8.03 5.56 7.14
N SER A 239 -7.69 6.35 6.11
CA SER A 239 -7.74 5.89 4.72
C SER A 239 -6.63 4.88 4.42
N ILE A 240 -5.39 5.18 4.81
CA ILE A 240 -4.23 4.35 4.45
C ILE A 240 -4.24 2.96 5.06
N THR A 241 -4.85 2.82 6.24
CA THR A 241 -5.06 1.50 6.86
C THR A 241 -6.12 0.68 6.14
N THR A 242 -7.00 1.32 5.37
CA THR A 242 -7.91 0.65 4.42
C THR A 242 -7.16 0.23 3.17
N GLU A 243 -6.32 1.08 2.59
CA GLU A 243 -5.48 0.74 1.42
C GLU A 243 -4.57 -0.47 1.69
N ALA A 244 -3.98 -0.56 2.90
CA ALA A 244 -3.21 -1.73 3.32
C ALA A 244 -4.01 -3.05 3.26
N ARG A 245 -5.31 -2.98 3.55
CA ARG A 245 -6.21 -4.13 3.47
C ARG A 245 -6.55 -4.45 2.01
N GLN A 246 -6.64 -3.45 1.13
CA GLN A 246 -6.84 -3.68 -0.30
C GLN A 246 -5.61 -4.34 -0.93
N GLN A 247 -4.42 -3.89 -0.55
CA GLN A 247 -3.15 -4.53 -0.89
C GLN A 247 -3.14 -6.02 -0.48
N MET A 248 -3.54 -6.31 0.76
CA MET A 248 -3.75 -7.67 1.26
C MET A 248 -4.76 -8.46 0.41
N VAL A 249 -5.88 -7.86 0.00
CA VAL A 249 -6.89 -8.52 -0.85
C VAL A 249 -6.31 -8.89 -2.21
N PHE A 250 -5.53 -8.02 -2.85
CA PHE A 250 -4.88 -8.37 -4.12
C PHE A 250 -3.86 -9.50 -3.97
N ARG A 251 -3.19 -9.60 -2.81
CA ARG A 251 -2.37 -10.77 -2.47
C ARG A 251 -3.22 -12.04 -2.38
N GLN A 252 -4.39 -11.98 -1.75
CA GLN A 252 -5.32 -13.11 -1.66
C GLN A 252 -5.84 -13.54 -3.04
N PHE A 253 -6.19 -12.58 -3.91
CA PHE A 253 -6.60 -12.84 -5.29
C PHE A 253 -5.47 -13.46 -6.12
N ALA A 254 -4.22 -13.06 -5.87
CA ALA A 254 -3.04 -13.67 -6.48
C ALA A 254 -2.61 -15.00 -5.81
N GLY A 255 -3.33 -15.49 -4.79
CA GLY A 255 -2.96 -16.71 -4.06
C GLY A 255 -1.61 -16.61 -3.33
N LEU A 256 -1.22 -15.39 -2.96
CA LEU A 256 -0.09 -15.09 -2.08
C LEU A 256 -0.53 -15.14 -0.61
N PHE A 257 0.43 -15.26 0.31
CA PHE A 257 0.13 -15.12 1.73
C PHE A 257 -0.31 -13.66 2.02
N PRO A 258 -1.45 -13.44 2.70
CA PRO A 258 -2.08 -12.13 2.79
C PRO A 258 -1.27 -11.07 3.54
N MET A 259 -0.70 -11.42 4.69
CA MET A 259 -0.01 -10.49 5.60
C MET A 259 1.39 -11.02 5.94
N PRO A 260 2.37 -10.89 5.02
CA PRO A 260 3.70 -11.51 5.16
C PRO A 260 4.66 -10.74 6.07
N VAL A 261 4.24 -9.60 6.63
CA VAL A 261 5.07 -8.67 7.42
C VAL A 261 4.40 -8.36 8.75
N TRP A 262 5.18 -7.89 9.72
CA TRP A 262 4.69 -7.46 11.04
C TRP A 262 4.39 -5.96 11.09
N PHE A 263 5.05 -5.16 10.24
CA PHE A 263 4.87 -3.72 10.11
C PHE A 263 4.89 -3.32 8.64
N GLU A 264 4.00 -2.41 8.26
CA GLU A 264 4.02 -1.81 6.93
C GLU A 264 5.19 -0.85 6.77
N VAL A 265 5.76 -0.83 5.56
CA VAL A 265 6.93 -0.03 5.22
C VAL A 265 6.50 1.35 4.74
N GLY A 266 7.22 2.39 5.15
CA GLY A 266 7.10 3.73 4.58
C GLY A 266 8.22 4.02 3.58
N VAL A 267 7.92 4.68 2.46
CA VAL A 267 8.92 5.11 1.46
C VAL A 267 8.84 6.60 1.15
N PRO A 268 9.94 7.25 0.70
CA PRO A 268 9.91 8.66 0.35
C PRO A 268 8.95 8.94 -0.81
N GLN A 269 8.39 10.15 -0.85
CA GLN A 269 7.48 10.60 -1.91
C GLN A 269 8.09 10.47 -3.30
N SER A 270 9.40 10.70 -3.45
CA SER A 270 10.09 10.50 -4.74
C SER A 270 10.09 9.05 -5.21
N TRP A 271 10.01 8.07 -4.30
CA TRP A 271 9.93 6.65 -4.66
C TRP A 271 8.53 6.30 -5.13
N ALA A 272 7.51 6.68 -4.37
CA ALA A 272 6.11 6.53 -4.76
C ALA A 272 5.84 7.23 -6.11
N TRP A 273 6.31 8.47 -6.29
CA TRP A 273 6.16 9.18 -7.56
C TRP A 273 6.95 8.53 -8.71
N THR A 274 8.12 7.96 -8.45
CA THR A 274 8.88 7.18 -9.46
C THR A 274 8.09 5.97 -9.94
N LEU A 275 7.37 5.29 -9.06
CA LEU A 275 6.58 4.11 -9.38
C LEU A 275 5.20 4.47 -9.95
N LEU A 276 4.62 5.61 -9.61
CA LEU A 276 3.29 6.03 -10.06
C LEU A 276 3.33 6.74 -11.42
N ALA A 277 4.19 7.76 -11.57
CA ALA A 277 4.19 8.66 -12.73
C ALA A 277 4.28 7.96 -14.10
N PRO A 278 5.09 6.89 -14.30
CA PRO A 278 5.18 6.22 -15.59
C PRO A 278 3.84 5.69 -16.14
N TYR A 279 2.85 5.49 -15.28
CA TYR A 279 1.53 4.97 -15.64
C TYR A 279 0.48 6.07 -15.88
N ILE A 280 0.82 7.35 -15.65
CA ILE A 280 -0.05 8.47 -16.02
C ILE A 280 0.28 8.93 -17.45
N ALA A 281 -0.66 8.75 -18.37
CA ALA A 281 -0.49 9.15 -19.76
C ALA A 281 -0.67 10.67 -19.95
N SER A 282 -1.78 11.24 -19.49
CA SER A 282 -2.07 12.67 -19.61
C SER A 282 -3.00 13.17 -18.52
N CYS A 283 -2.94 14.45 -18.18
CA CYS A 283 -3.88 15.07 -17.24
C CYS A 283 -4.56 16.28 -17.91
N PRO A 284 -5.75 16.69 -17.42
CA PRO A 284 -6.43 17.90 -17.88
C PRO A 284 -5.53 19.14 -17.87
N ARG A 285 -5.81 20.08 -18.79
CA ARG A 285 -5.05 21.35 -18.88
C ARG A 285 -5.22 22.17 -17.60
N GLY A 286 -4.14 22.83 -17.17
CA GLY A 286 -4.14 23.70 -15.99
C GLY A 286 -3.66 23.01 -14.71
N GLN A 287 -3.55 21.68 -14.72
CA GLN A 287 -2.97 20.92 -13.61
C GLN A 287 -1.45 21.14 -13.50
N THR A 288 -0.98 21.39 -12.28
CA THR A 288 0.44 21.61 -12.00
C THR A 288 1.19 20.29 -11.76
N ARG A 289 2.52 20.36 -11.79
CA ARG A 289 3.45 19.25 -11.53
C ARG A 289 3.79 19.17 -10.04
N LEU A 290 4.10 17.97 -9.57
CA LEU A 290 4.63 17.72 -8.24
C LEU A 290 6.13 18.05 -8.15
N VAL A 291 6.62 18.30 -6.94
CA VAL A 291 8.04 18.58 -6.63
C VAL A 291 8.94 17.34 -6.60
N TRP A 292 8.38 16.15 -6.74
CA TRP A 292 9.10 14.91 -6.47
C TRP A 292 9.94 14.44 -7.66
N GLN A 293 11.17 14.00 -7.37
CA GLN A 293 12.08 13.43 -8.36
C GLN A 293 11.57 12.07 -8.87
N ASN A 294 11.76 11.80 -10.17
CA ASN A 294 11.61 10.48 -10.76
C ASN A 294 12.99 9.85 -10.97
N PHE A 295 13.24 8.67 -10.40
CA PHE A 295 14.46 7.91 -10.62
C PHE A 295 14.34 7.01 -11.86
N PRO A 296 15.47 6.64 -12.49
CA PRO A 296 15.53 5.55 -13.47
C PRO A 296 14.92 4.24 -12.94
N ALA A 297 14.37 3.43 -13.86
CA ALA A 297 13.84 2.11 -13.53
C ALA A 297 14.97 1.13 -13.17
N LEU A 298 14.73 0.33 -12.14
CA LEU A 298 15.51 -0.87 -11.84
C LEU A 298 14.73 -2.10 -12.31
N HIS A 299 15.38 -3.00 -13.04
CA HIS A 299 14.83 -4.24 -13.57
C HIS A 299 15.47 -5.42 -12.84
N VAL A 300 14.64 -6.30 -12.28
CA VAL A 300 15.10 -7.52 -11.61
C VAL A 300 15.00 -8.66 -12.62
N LEU A 301 16.12 -9.01 -13.26
CA LEU A 301 16.17 -9.99 -14.35
C LEU A 301 15.69 -11.38 -13.92
N ASN A 302 15.81 -11.69 -12.63
CA ASN A 302 15.24 -12.89 -12.02
C ASN A 302 14.21 -12.54 -10.93
N GLN A 303 13.32 -11.59 -11.19
CA GLN A 303 12.19 -11.30 -10.31
C GLN A 303 11.41 -12.58 -10.05
N PRO A 304 11.11 -12.96 -8.80
CA PRO A 304 10.27 -14.12 -8.56
C PRO A 304 8.90 -13.99 -9.21
N ASN A 305 8.47 -15.05 -9.89
CA ASN A 305 7.16 -15.07 -10.54
C ASN A 305 6.15 -15.86 -9.69
N PRO A 306 5.19 -15.19 -9.03
CA PRO A 306 4.22 -15.87 -8.19
C PRO A 306 3.19 -16.70 -8.97
N ALA A 307 3.17 -16.63 -10.31
CA ALA A 307 2.38 -17.51 -11.18
C ALA A 307 3.06 -18.87 -11.48
N ARG A 308 4.32 -19.08 -11.05
CA ARG A 308 5.02 -20.36 -11.14
C ARG A 308 4.87 -21.21 -9.87
N VAL A 309 4.98 -22.54 -9.98
CA VAL A 309 5.18 -23.46 -8.85
C VAL A 309 6.54 -23.20 -8.20
N ASP A 310 7.59 -23.09 -9.00
CA ASP A 310 8.92 -22.64 -8.60
C ASP A 310 9.12 -21.15 -8.93
N GLY A 311 8.60 -20.28 -8.06
CA GLY A 311 8.64 -18.82 -8.28
C GLY A 311 10.06 -18.26 -8.34
N ALA A 312 11.00 -18.83 -7.58
CA ALA A 312 12.38 -18.38 -7.53
C ALA A 312 13.19 -18.71 -8.80
N GLY A 313 12.70 -19.66 -9.62
CA GLY A 313 13.31 -20.09 -10.88
C GLY A 313 13.04 -19.18 -12.07
N ALA A 314 12.23 -18.13 -11.91
CA ALA A 314 11.90 -17.18 -12.97
C ALA A 314 13.12 -16.41 -13.48
N TRP A 315 13.18 -16.21 -14.80
CA TRP A 315 14.17 -15.39 -15.48
C TRP A 315 13.52 -14.68 -16.66
N ASP A 316 13.62 -13.36 -16.70
CA ASP A 316 13.05 -12.51 -17.75
C ASP A 316 11.52 -12.68 -17.92
N GLU A 317 10.82 -12.83 -16.79
CA GLU A 317 9.36 -13.02 -16.74
C GLU A 317 8.65 -11.81 -16.13
N THR A 318 9.03 -10.64 -16.60
CA THR A 318 8.36 -9.38 -16.25
C THR A 318 7.92 -8.66 -17.53
N LEU A 319 6.98 -7.74 -17.42
CA LEU A 319 6.52 -6.92 -18.55
C LEU A 319 7.51 -5.80 -18.94
N GLY A 320 8.64 -5.68 -18.22
CA GLY A 320 9.66 -4.64 -18.45
C GLY A 320 9.25 -3.23 -18.01
N ASP A 321 8.19 -3.14 -17.21
CA ASP A 321 7.68 -1.90 -16.63
C ASP A 321 8.35 -1.56 -15.29
N TYR A 322 8.08 -0.36 -14.76
CA TYR A 322 8.72 0.14 -13.53
C TYR A 322 8.46 -0.72 -12.29
N ALA A 323 7.30 -1.39 -12.23
CA ALA A 323 6.92 -2.27 -11.14
C ALA A 323 7.49 -3.68 -11.25
N ASN A 324 8.22 -4.02 -12.33
CA ASN A 324 8.58 -5.40 -12.67
C ASN A 324 7.34 -6.32 -12.57
N THR A 325 6.21 -5.91 -13.16
CA THR A 325 4.96 -6.68 -13.17
C THR A 325 5.23 -8.04 -13.77
N LEU A 326 4.73 -9.12 -13.16
CA LEU A 326 4.97 -10.47 -13.66
C LEU A 326 4.45 -10.60 -15.09
N SER A 327 5.09 -11.44 -15.87
CA SER A 327 4.53 -11.95 -17.13
C SER A 327 4.07 -13.39 -16.94
N THR A 328 2.95 -13.72 -17.56
CA THR A 328 2.46 -15.11 -17.66
C THR A 328 2.77 -15.74 -19.02
N ALA A 329 3.48 -15.02 -19.90
CA ALA A 329 3.85 -15.52 -21.21
C ALA A 329 4.62 -16.84 -21.10
N GLY A 330 4.14 -17.88 -21.80
CA GLY A 330 4.76 -19.21 -21.78
C GLY A 330 4.42 -20.09 -20.57
N LEU A 331 3.72 -19.58 -19.54
CA LEU A 331 3.33 -20.40 -18.38
C LEU A 331 2.11 -21.28 -18.63
N SER A 332 1.12 -20.78 -19.39
CA SER A 332 -0.18 -21.43 -19.60
C SER A 332 -0.14 -22.80 -20.30
N ALA A 333 1.01 -23.18 -20.87
CA ALA A 333 1.24 -24.46 -21.53
C ALA A 333 2.26 -25.36 -20.79
N SER A 334 2.66 -25.00 -19.57
CA SER A 334 3.74 -25.66 -18.83
C SER A 334 3.26 -26.24 -17.49
N ASP A 335 3.89 -27.34 -17.06
CA ASP A 335 3.74 -27.89 -15.69
C ASP A 335 4.25 -26.91 -14.59
N ASP A 336 4.81 -25.77 -15.01
CA ASP A 336 5.30 -24.73 -14.10
C ASP A 336 4.20 -23.80 -13.61
N ALA A 337 3.02 -23.75 -14.24
CA ALA A 337 1.92 -22.91 -13.77
C ALA A 337 1.40 -23.38 -12.40
N CYS A 338 1.27 -22.46 -11.44
CA CYS A 338 0.81 -22.83 -10.09
C CYS A 338 -0.71 -22.89 -9.94
N VAL A 339 -1.50 -22.28 -10.83
CA VAL A 339 -2.96 -22.33 -10.73
C VAL A 339 -3.42 -23.76 -11.01
N GLY A 340 -4.15 -24.36 -10.07
CA GLY A 340 -4.65 -25.73 -10.21
C GLY A 340 -3.61 -26.83 -9.96
N ALA A 341 -2.37 -26.47 -9.56
CA ALA A 341 -1.35 -27.45 -9.23
C ALA A 341 -1.83 -28.39 -8.10
N PRO A 342 -1.78 -29.73 -8.28
CA PRO A 342 -2.38 -30.68 -7.36
C PRO A 342 -1.55 -30.93 -6.10
N ALA A 343 -0.26 -30.57 -6.13
CA ALA A 343 0.64 -30.75 -5.00
C ALA A 343 0.29 -29.77 -3.86
N VAL A 344 0.28 -30.27 -2.63
CA VAL A 344 0.07 -29.46 -1.43
C VAL A 344 1.13 -28.35 -1.38
N GLY A 345 0.69 -27.10 -1.21
CA GLY A 345 1.57 -25.93 -1.14
C GLY A 345 2.14 -25.46 -2.48
N ALA A 346 1.71 -26.03 -3.62
CA ALA A 346 2.05 -25.54 -4.95
C ALA A 346 0.98 -24.62 -5.56
N ASN A 347 -0.29 -24.81 -5.21
CA ASN A 347 -1.40 -24.06 -5.79
C ASN A 347 -1.40 -22.57 -5.38
N CYS A 348 -1.58 -21.69 -6.36
CA CYS A 348 -1.66 -20.23 -6.20
C CYS A 348 -2.99 -19.62 -6.69
N GLY A 349 -4.05 -20.43 -6.76
CA GLY A 349 -5.41 -19.91 -6.95
C GLY A 349 -5.85 -19.04 -5.77
N PRO A 350 -6.84 -18.15 -5.97
CA PRO A 350 -7.38 -17.28 -4.92
C PRO A 350 -7.77 -18.06 -3.65
N ALA A 351 -7.56 -17.47 -2.48
CA ALA A 351 -8.04 -17.96 -1.19
C ALA A 351 -7.86 -16.90 -0.10
N ILE A 352 -8.61 -17.03 1.01
CA ILE A 352 -8.38 -16.25 2.24
C ILE A 352 -6.91 -16.35 2.69
N THR A 353 -6.30 -17.53 2.53
CA THR A 353 -4.88 -17.72 2.77
C THR A 353 -4.31 -18.83 1.91
N ARG A 354 -3.06 -18.65 1.47
CA ARG A 354 -2.21 -19.67 0.85
C ARG A 354 -0.88 -19.66 1.57
N ASN A 355 -0.45 -20.84 2.01
CA ASN A 355 0.92 -21.04 2.46
C ASN A 355 1.63 -21.95 1.46
N ARG A 356 2.53 -21.37 0.68
CA ARG A 356 3.29 -22.07 -0.35
C ARG A 356 4.51 -22.72 0.27
N THR A 357 4.77 -23.99 -0.07
CA THR A 357 5.90 -24.73 0.50
C THR A 357 7.24 -24.27 -0.09
N ARG A 358 7.22 -23.77 -1.33
CA ARG A 358 8.38 -23.14 -1.97
C ARG A 358 8.25 -21.62 -1.85
N PRO A 359 9.21 -20.95 -1.21
CA PRO A 359 9.20 -19.50 -1.15
C PRO A 359 9.53 -18.91 -2.52
N LEU A 360 9.02 -17.71 -2.81
CA LEU A 360 9.34 -16.94 -4.00
C LEU A 360 10.80 -16.50 -4.03
N SER A 361 11.41 -16.32 -2.84
CA SER A 361 12.81 -15.94 -2.71
C SER A 361 13.42 -16.50 -1.43
N TYR A 362 14.75 -16.42 -1.28
CA TYR A 362 15.42 -16.94 -0.08
C TYR A 362 16.73 -16.18 0.18
N PRO A 363 17.15 -16.08 1.45
CA PRO A 363 18.44 -15.47 1.80
C PRO A 363 19.61 -16.13 1.05
N GLY A 364 20.59 -15.34 0.61
CA GLY A 364 21.72 -15.82 -0.18
C GLY A 364 21.44 -15.98 -1.68
N ARG A 365 20.19 -15.80 -2.13
CA ARG A 365 19.84 -15.78 -3.56
C ARG A 365 20.58 -14.66 -4.27
N ARG A 366 21.21 -14.97 -5.42
CA ARG A 366 21.74 -13.95 -6.33
C ARG A 366 20.58 -13.27 -7.05
N VAL A 367 20.54 -11.95 -6.99
CA VAL A 367 19.52 -11.13 -7.64
C VAL A 367 20.22 -10.33 -8.73
N PHE A 368 19.90 -10.64 -9.99
CA PHE A 368 20.49 -10.02 -11.16
C PHE A 368 19.69 -8.78 -11.54
N LEU A 369 20.40 -7.69 -11.75
CA LEU A 369 19.82 -6.36 -11.88
C LEU A 369 20.30 -5.69 -13.15
N GLN A 370 19.39 -4.98 -13.80
CA GLN A 370 19.68 -4.05 -14.89
C GLN A 370 18.99 -2.72 -14.59
N TRP A 371 19.56 -1.58 -14.95
CA TRP A 371 18.92 -0.28 -14.71
C TRP A 371 18.96 0.64 -15.93
N ASP A 372 17.94 1.47 -16.06
CA ASP A 372 17.84 2.46 -17.13
C ASP A 372 18.86 3.60 -16.91
N GLU A 373 19.28 4.23 -18.00
CA GLU A 373 19.98 5.53 -17.95
C GLU A 373 18.99 6.65 -17.54
N PRO A 374 19.44 7.70 -16.85
CA PRO A 374 18.63 8.90 -16.65
C PRO A 374 18.34 9.60 -17.99
N GLY A 375 17.31 10.45 -18.01
CA GLY A 375 16.92 11.23 -19.19
C GLY A 375 15.66 10.73 -19.90
N ARG A 376 15.06 9.62 -19.46
CA ARG A 376 13.80 9.10 -19.98
C ARG A 376 12.63 10.01 -19.57
N ALA A 377 11.80 10.40 -20.55
CA ALA A 377 10.58 11.13 -20.29
C ALA A 377 9.49 10.21 -19.73
N VAL A 378 8.80 10.65 -18.67
CA VAL A 378 7.76 9.91 -17.95
C VAL A 378 6.69 10.87 -17.41
N GLY A 379 5.64 10.34 -16.80
CA GLY A 379 4.62 11.15 -16.13
C GLY A 379 3.59 11.74 -17.08
N PRO A 380 2.65 12.51 -16.52
CA PRO A 380 1.61 13.18 -17.30
C PRO A 380 2.19 13.94 -18.48
N ASN A 381 1.70 13.67 -19.69
CA ASN A 381 2.13 14.35 -20.92
C ASN A 381 3.65 14.23 -21.19
N ASN A 382 4.32 13.18 -20.71
CA ASN A 382 5.78 13.05 -20.74
C ASN A 382 6.53 14.24 -20.11
N SER A 383 5.92 14.92 -19.13
CA SER A 383 6.43 16.17 -18.55
C SER A 383 7.48 16.00 -17.47
N TYR A 384 7.87 14.79 -17.10
CA TYR A 384 8.98 14.53 -16.17
C TYR A 384 10.13 13.87 -16.90
N VAL A 385 11.34 14.07 -16.38
CA VAL A 385 12.55 13.45 -16.90
C VAL A 385 13.22 12.72 -15.74
N THR A 386 13.45 11.43 -15.92
CA THR A 386 14.17 10.61 -14.94
C THR A 386 15.57 11.18 -14.71
N SER A 387 16.00 11.21 -13.47
CA SER A 387 17.29 11.78 -13.10
C SER A 387 17.87 11.13 -11.86
N THR A 388 19.18 11.19 -11.74
CA THR A 388 19.90 10.84 -10.52
C THR A 388 21.08 11.80 -10.35
N THR A 389 21.42 12.10 -9.09
CA THR A 389 22.62 12.83 -8.71
C THR A 389 23.64 11.93 -8.01
N ALA A 390 23.32 10.65 -7.86
CA ALA A 390 24.19 9.68 -7.22
C ALA A 390 25.43 9.40 -8.08
N GLY A 391 26.53 9.05 -7.43
CA GLY A 391 27.66 8.42 -8.10
C GLY A 391 27.32 7.01 -8.60
N PRO A 392 28.30 6.27 -9.16
CA PRO A 392 28.08 4.91 -9.63
C PRO A 392 27.50 3.99 -8.53
N PRO A 393 26.52 3.14 -8.84
CA PRO A 393 25.88 2.30 -7.82
C PRO A 393 26.85 1.27 -7.26
N ARG A 394 26.84 1.12 -5.94
CA ARG A 394 27.73 0.23 -5.17
C ARG A 394 26.98 -0.72 -4.24
N PHE A 395 25.74 -0.40 -3.90
CA PHE A 395 24.93 -1.18 -2.97
C PHE A 395 23.50 -1.30 -3.48
N ALA A 396 22.85 -2.41 -3.14
CA ALA A 396 21.41 -2.55 -3.19
C ALA A 396 20.84 -2.29 -1.78
N ALA A 397 19.94 -1.33 -1.67
CA ALA A 397 19.20 -0.96 -0.47
C ALA A 397 17.87 -1.71 -0.45
N TRP A 398 17.72 -2.59 0.52
CA TRP A 398 16.51 -3.37 0.81
C TRP A 398 15.73 -2.64 1.88
N VAL A 399 14.70 -1.89 1.48
CA VAL A 399 13.85 -1.18 2.44
C VAL A 399 12.83 -2.17 2.98
N SER A 400 12.97 -2.46 4.28
CA SER A 400 12.10 -3.37 5.01
C SER A 400 11.27 -2.61 6.04
N GLN A 401 10.52 -3.37 6.83
CA GLN A 401 9.55 -2.92 7.83
C GLN A 401 10.07 -1.80 8.76
N LEU A 402 11.22 -2.02 9.42
CA LEU A 402 11.74 -1.11 10.46
C LEU A 402 13.15 -0.58 10.17
N ASN A 403 13.80 -1.03 9.10
CA ASN A 403 15.16 -0.59 8.74
C ASN A 403 15.43 -0.78 7.24
N VAL A 404 16.57 -0.23 6.80
CA VAL A 404 17.13 -0.51 5.48
C VAL A 404 18.36 -1.38 5.65
N THR A 405 18.40 -2.50 4.93
CA THR A 405 19.58 -3.36 4.85
C THR A 405 20.27 -3.13 3.52
N TYR A 406 21.61 -3.08 3.52
CA TYR A 406 22.39 -2.91 2.30
C TYR A 406 23.20 -4.16 1.99
N SER A 407 23.19 -4.58 0.72
CA SER A 407 24.08 -5.61 0.20
C SER A 407 24.95 -5.04 -0.92
N PRO A 408 26.23 -5.46 -1.07
CA PRO A 408 27.08 -4.98 -2.15
C PRO A 408 26.49 -5.28 -3.53
N LEU A 409 26.68 -4.35 -4.47
CA LEU A 409 26.48 -4.59 -5.90
C LEU A 409 27.78 -5.14 -6.48
N LEU A 410 27.69 -6.29 -7.14
CA LEU A 410 28.82 -7.10 -7.59
C LEU A 410 28.79 -7.27 -9.10
N ASN A 411 29.97 -7.48 -9.69
CA ASN A 411 30.15 -7.74 -11.13
C ASN A 411 29.47 -6.70 -12.03
N VAL A 412 29.64 -5.43 -11.69
CA VAL A 412 29.05 -4.33 -12.45
C VAL A 412 29.75 -4.19 -13.80
N SER A 413 28.99 -4.25 -14.88
CA SER A 413 29.44 -4.03 -16.25
C SER A 413 28.37 -3.25 -17.01
N GLY A 414 28.65 -1.98 -17.32
CA GLY A 414 27.62 -1.06 -17.80
C GLY A 414 26.51 -0.92 -16.77
N ASN A 415 25.24 -1.01 -17.20
CA ASN A 415 24.09 -0.88 -16.32
C ASN A 415 23.52 -2.23 -15.87
N ALA A 416 24.39 -3.21 -15.67
CA ALA A 416 24.03 -4.52 -15.19
C ALA A 416 25.00 -4.98 -14.11
N GLY A 417 24.48 -5.78 -13.18
CA GLY A 417 25.25 -6.38 -12.09
C GLY A 417 24.37 -7.36 -11.31
N TYR A 418 24.86 -7.83 -10.18
CA TYR A 418 24.03 -8.61 -9.25
C TYR A 418 24.31 -8.25 -7.81
N THR A 419 23.34 -8.50 -6.95
CA THR A 419 23.51 -8.46 -5.50
C THR A 419 23.09 -9.78 -4.88
N VAL A 420 23.20 -9.90 -3.56
CA VAL A 420 22.79 -11.08 -2.80
C VAL A 420 21.69 -10.67 -1.84
N GLN A 421 20.56 -11.36 -1.88
CA GLN A 421 19.48 -11.17 -0.93
C GLN A 421 19.99 -11.39 0.50
N PRO A 422 19.89 -10.39 1.39
CA PRO A 422 20.47 -10.47 2.73
C PRO A 422 19.68 -11.45 3.61
N ASP A 423 20.39 -12.09 4.54
CA ASP A 423 19.81 -12.93 5.59
C ASP A 423 19.62 -12.10 6.86
N VAL A 424 18.51 -11.37 6.91
CA VAL A 424 18.20 -10.42 7.99
C VAL A 424 16.76 -10.60 8.46
N SER A 425 16.54 -10.27 9.73
CA SER A 425 15.23 -10.37 10.39
C SER A 425 14.83 -9.03 11.00
N THR A 426 13.54 -8.69 10.96
CA THR A 426 12.99 -7.50 11.64
C THR A 426 13.07 -7.71 13.15
N PHE A 427 12.56 -8.85 13.61
CA PHE A 427 12.71 -9.40 14.94
C PHE A 427 13.13 -10.86 14.81
N ALA A 428 13.64 -11.47 15.89
CA ALA A 428 14.04 -12.88 15.86
C ALA A 428 12.88 -13.77 15.37
N GLY A 429 13.07 -14.42 14.21
CA GLY A 429 12.07 -15.27 13.57
C GLY A 429 11.17 -14.59 12.53
N ASP A 430 11.26 -13.28 12.33
CA ASP A 430 10.54 -12.53 11.29
C ASP A 430 11.48 -12.12 10.16
N PRO A 431 11.46 -12.76 8.98
CA PRO A 431 12.31 -12.37 7.86
C PRO A 431 12.05 -10.93 7.43
N ALA A 432 13.10 -10.10 7.37
CA ALA A 432 12.95 -8.71 6.91
C ALA A 432 12.75 -8.64 5.39
N VAL A 433 13.21 -9.65 4.65
CA VAL A 433 12.98 -9.77 3.20
C VAL A 433 11.76 -10.64 2.93
N ASN A 434 10.57 -10.05 2.92
CA ASN A 434 9.30 -10.76 2.74
C ASN A 434 8.23 -9.86 2.08
N GLY A 435 7.28 -10.46 1.37
CA GLY A 435 6.17 -9.74 0.74
C GLY A 435 6.57 -9.00 -0.54
N THR A 436 6.15 -7.75 -0.68
CA THR A 436 6.49 -6.91 -1.83
C THR A 436 7.28 -5.72 -1.32
N MET A 437 8.56 -5.70 -1.66
CA MET A 437 9.55 -4.82 -1.03
C MET A 437 10.05 -3.77 -2.00
N PHE A 438 10.65 -2.71 -1.46
CA PHE A 438 11.35 -1.72 -2.27
C PHE A 438 12.85 -2.03 -2.33
N LEU A 439 13.38 -2.00 -3.54
CA LEU A 439 14.80 -2.21 -3.84
C LEU A 439 15.33 -1.00 -4.59
N ALA A 440 16.41 -0.40 -4.08
CA ALA A 440 17.07 0.72 -4.75
C ALA A 440 18.57 0.48 -4.90
N LEU A 441 19.13 0.87 -6.03
CA LEU A 441 20.58 0.95 -6.20
C LEU A 441 21.09 2.27 -5.65
N THR A 442 22.11 2.21 -4.81
CA THR A 442 22.69 3.38 -4.15
C THR A 442 24.21 3.41 -4.29
N ASP A 443 24.79 4.60 -4.32
CA ASP A 443 26.26 4.78 -4.34
C ASP A 443 26.90 4.67 -2.93
N ARG A 444 26.06 4.66 -1.89
CA ARG A 444 26.45 4.64 -0.48
C ARG A 444 25.43 3.92 0.40
N ASP A 445 25.93 3.21 1.40
CA ASP A 445 25.21 2.54 2.48
C ASP A 445 24.86 3.49 3.63
N LEU A 446 23.94 4.43 3.39
CA LEU A 446 23.54 5.41 4.40
C LEU A 446 22.65 4.77 5.50
N PRO A 447 23.04 4.81 6.79
CA PRO A 447 22.19 4.31 7.87
C PRO A 447 20.95 5.20 8.05
N VAL A 448 19.77 4.62 7.79
CA VAL A 448 18.47 5.28 7.93
C VAL A 448 17.44 4.37 8.59
N THR A 449 16.41 4.98 9.14
CA THR A 449 15.21 4.37 9.73
C THR A 449 13.99 4.85 8.94
N PRO A 450 12.78 4.29 9.18
CA PRO A 450 11.58 4.73 8.48
C PRO A 450 11.34 6.25 8.54
N PHE A 451 11.67 6.89 9.67
CA PHE A 451 11.46 8.33 9.86
C PHE A 451 12.46 9.23 9.11
N ASN A 452 13.62 8.74 8.66
CA ASN A 452 14.60 9.58 7.94
C ASN A 452 15.05 8.98 6.60
N LEU A 453 14.26 8.05 6.06
CA LEU A 453 14.55 7.33 4.82
C LEU A 453 14.72 8.27 3.61
N SER A 454 14.04 9.40 3.57
CA SER A 454 14.16 10.40 2.50
C SER A 454 15.57 10.95 2.32
N LEU A 455 16.44 10.85 3.34
CA LEU A 455 17.86 11.21 3.24
C LEU A 455 18.64 10.34 2.24
N VAL A 456 18.10 9.19 1.83
CA VAL A 456 18.71 8.31 0.82
C VAL A 456 18.54 8.85 -0.59
N ASN A 457 17.52 9.67 -0.87
CA ASN A 457 17.18 10.12 -2.24
C ASN A 457 18.37 10.66 -3.07
N PRO A 458 19.26 11.53 -2.53
CA PRO A 458 20.40 12.04 -3.30
C PRO A 458 21.40 10.97 -3.75
N PHE A 459 21.32 9.77 -3.18
CA PHE A 459 22.23 8.63 -3.36
C PHE A 459 21.60 7.49 -4.18
N VAL A 460 20.33 7.63 -4.62
CA VAL A 460 19.62 6.62 -5.41
C VAL A 460 19.94 6.77 -6.90
N ASN A 461 20.39 5.68 -7.52
CA ASN A 461 20.60 5.55 -8.97
C ASN A 461 19.34 5.11 -9.70
N ALA A 462 18.69 4.06 -9.21
CA ALA A 462 17.49 3.46 -9.79
C ALA A 462 16.73 2.70 -8.71
N LEU A 463 15.41 2.52 -8.86
CA LEU A 463 14.60 1.79 -7.88
C LEU A 463 13.46 1.00 -8.54
N THR A 464 12.97 0.01 -7.81
CA THR A 464 11.80 -0.80 -8.17
C THR A 464 11.26 -1.57 -6.96
N LEU A 465 10.29 -2.46 -7.21
CA LEU A 465 9.80 -3.45 -6.28
C LEU A 465 10.48 -4.82 -6.48
N TYR A 466 10.71 -5.55 -5.39
CA TYR A 466 11.15 -6.93 -5.39
C TYR A 466 10.09 -7.81 -4.74
N GLN A 467 9.70 -8.88 -5.42
CA GLN A 467 8.78 -9.87 -4.88
C GLN A 467 9.55 -10.88 -4.03
N ALA A 468 9.14 -11.05 -2.78
CA ALA A 468 9.77 -11.93 -1.79
C ALA A 468 8.72 -12.74 -1.01
N GLY A 469 9.22 -13.62 -0.14
CA GLY A 469 8.41 -14.49 0.72
C GLY A 469 8.29 -15.92 0.26
#